data_AF-A0A7X8ZB62-F1
#
_entry.id   AF-A0A7X8ZB62-F1
#
_cell.length_a   1.000
_cell.length_b   1.000
_cell.length_c   1.000
_cell.angle_alpha   90.00
_cell.angle_beta   90.00
_cell.angle_gamma   90.00
#
_symmetry.space_group_name_H-M   'P 1'
#
loop_
_entity.id
_entity.type
_entity.pdbx_description
1 polymer ?
#
loop_
_entity_poly.entity_id
_entity_poly.type
_entity_poly.pdbx_seq_one_letter_code
_entity_poly.pdbx_strand_id
1 'polypeptide(L)'
;FASEDTLILERPYTDRRSLEIDLDEIMGHQVLTRKIRFDGRRGDRISTFETFSKWADVTLYGIGIDDYKSNEDAEIILGRAEPLMAQNLRQKLGRTKIKSEFIQVLGQNVRFSSFKITMPFKESDGINLKVLRYDHDIRQFIEQDFSVDQIEKTVTVRSYSPGIFVVVEQ
;
A
#
# COMPACT_ATOMS: atom_id res chain seq x y z
N PHE A 1 -11.62 -10.01 -16.47
CA PHE A 1 -11.33 -9.15 -15.30
C PHE A 1 -9.88 -9.35 -14.96
N ALA A 2 -9.08 -8.28 -14.94
CA ALA A 2 -7.69 -8.36 -14.52
C ALA A 2 -7.65 -8.18 -12.99
N SER A 3 -7.10 -9.16 -12.26
CA SER A 3 -6.87 -9.02 -10.81
C SER A 3 -5.73 -8.04 -10.51
N GLU A 4 -4.88 -7.80 -11.51
CA GLU A 4 -3.66 -7.03 -11.43
C GLU A 4 -3.49 -6.18 -12.69
N ASP A 5 -2.90 -5.00 -12.54
CA ASP A 5 -2.44 -4.15 -13.64
C ASP A 5 -1.14 -3.41 -13.27
N THR A 6 -0.39 -2.96 -14.28
CA THR A 6 0.93 -2.34 -14.13
C THR A 6 1.00 -1.00 -14.85
N LEU A 7 1.28 0.06 -14.10
CA LEU A 7 1.65 1.37 -14.62
C LEU A 7 3.16 1.48 -14.72
N ILE A 8 3.67 1.85 -15.89
CA ILE A 8 5.09 2.15 -16.09
C ILE A 8 5.30 3.64 -15.93
N LEU A 9 6.05 4.03 -14.90
CA LEU A 9 6.52 5.40 -14.72
C LEU A 9 7.81 5.59 -15.52
N GLU A 10 7.65 6.23 -16.67
CA GLU A 10 8.78 6.62 -17.51
C GLU A 10 9.70 7.60 -16.80
N ARG A 11 10.95 7.59 -17.21
CA ARG A 11 12.04 8.42 -16.68
C ARG A 11 11.70 9.91 -16.42
N PRO A 12 10.93 10.64 -17.25
CA PRO A 12 10.60 12.04 -16.95
C PRO A 12 9.80 12.24 -15.66
N TYR A 13 9.25 11.17 -15.08
CA TYR A 13 8.48 11.15 -13.86
C TYR A 13 9.26 10.59 -12.65
N THR A 14 10.43 9.97 -12.86
CA THR A 14 11.22 9.32 -11.81
C THR A 14 12.15 10.27 -11.04
N ASP A 15 12.40 11.48 -11.56
CA ASP A 15 13.19 12.53 -10.91
C ASP A 15 12.31 13.78 -10.70
N ARG A 16 11.45 13.75 -9.68
CA ARG A 16 10.50 14.83 -9.38
C ARG A 16 10.38 15.11 -7.89
N ARG A 17 10.05 16.37 -7.56
CA ARG A 17 9.73 16.73 -6.18
C ARG A 17 8.42 16.09 -5.71
N SER A 18 7.39 16.13 -6.54
CA SER A 18 6.09 15.54 -6.24
C SER A 18 5.53 14.92 -7.51
N LEU A 19 4.86 13.78 -7.35
CA LEU A 19 4.08 13.11 -8.36
C LEU A 19 2.79 12.61 -7.71
N GLU A 20 1.67 12.85 -8.37
CA GLU A 20 0.34 12.51 -7.92
C GLU A 20 -0.36 11.67 -8.99
N ILE A 21 -0.97 10.56 -8.59
CA ILE A 21 -1.60 9.61 -9.52
C ILE A 21 -2.91 9.07 -8.96
N ASP A 22 -3.99 9.21 -9.71
CA ASP A 22 -5.22 8.46 -9.47
C ASP A 22 -5.12 7.08 -10.13
N LEU A 23 -5.06 6.03 -9.30
CA LEU A 23 -4.92 4.66 -9.79
C LEU A 23 -6.23 4.06 -10.30
N ASP A 24 -7.38 4.59 -9.87
CA ASP A 24 -8.69 4.15 -10.35
C ASP A 24 -9.02 4.70 -11.73
N GLU A 25 -8.57 5.93 -12.02
CA GLU A 25 -8.66 6.53 -13.35
C GLU A 25 -7.74 5.84 -14.35
N ILE A 26 -6.51 5.51 -13.94
CA ILE A 26 -5.50 4.96 -14.86
C ILE A 26 -5.68 3.45 -15.09
N MET A 27 -5.84 2.66 -14.03
CA MET A 27 -5.90 1.19 -14.12
C MET A 27 -7.33 0.65 -14.13
N GLY A 28 -8.29 1.50 -13.78
CA GLY A 28 -9.69 1.11 -13.64
C GLY A 28 -10.04 0.64 -12.23
N HIS A 29 -11.29 0.89 -11.86
CA HIS A 29 -11.78 0.72 -10.50
C HIS A 29 -11.90 -0.75 -10.06
N GLN A 30 -11.76 -1.72 -10.96
CA GLN A 30 -11.93 -3.15 -10.63
C GLN A 30 -10.60 -3.86 -10.35
N VAL A 31 -9.46 -3.22 -10.63
CA VAL A 31 -8.13 -3.80 -10.41
C VAL A 31 -7.85 -3.87 -8.91
N LEU A 32 -7.48 -5.06 -8.42
CA LEU A 32 -7.25 -5.29 -6.99
C LEU A 32 -5.81 -4.93 -6.62
N THR A 33 -4.86 -5.58 -7.28
CA THR A 33 -3.42 -5.40 -7.12
C THR A 33 -2.93 -4.39 -8.15
N ARG A 34 -2.27 -3.33 -7.71
CA ARG A 34 -1.79 -2.27 -8.60
C ARG A 34 -0.28 -2.17 -8.53
N LYS A 35 0.39 -2.41 -9.65
CA LYS A 35 1.83 -2.37 -9.77
C LYS A 35 2.27 -1.07 -10.40
N ILE A 36 3.30 -0.46 -9.85
CA ILE A 36 3.89 0.77 -10.36
C ILE A 36 5.37 0.49 -10.57
N ARG A 37 5.78 0.43 -11.83
CA ARG A 37 7.15 0.10 -12.24
C ARG A 37 7.90 1.38 -12.58
N PHE A 38 9.14 1.48 -12.10
CA PHE A 38 9.99 2.66 -12.28
C PHE A 38 11.05 2.39 -13.34
N ASP A 39 10.94 3.05 -14.49
CA ASP A 39 11.98 3.05 -15.53
C ASP A 39 12.96 4.21 -15.32
N GLY A 40 13.72 4.14 -14.22
CA GLY A 40 14.60 5.20 -13.73
C GLY A 40 16.10 4.87 -13.83
N ARG A 41 16.95 5.89 -13.69
CA ARG A 41 18.42 5.78 -13.64
C ARG A 41 18.98 5.86 -12.23
N ARG A 42 20.26 5.48 -12.10
CA ARG A 42 21.03 5.62 -10.86
C ARG A 42 20.98 7.03 -10.30
N GLY A 43 20.31 7.19 -9.16
CA GLY A 43 20.19 8.46 -8.45
C GLY A 43 18.83 9.14 -8.60
N ASP A 44 17.97 8.67 -9.51
CA ASP A 44 16.60 9.17 -9.65
C ASP A 44 15.84 8.99 -8.33
N ARG A 45 15.09 10.04 -7.96
CA ARG A 45 14.32 10.07 -6.72
C ARG A 45 13.05 10.88 -6.90
N ILE A 46 11.92 10.31 -6.48
CA ILE A 46 10.70 11.08 -6.26
C ILE A 46 10.62 11.42 -4.78
N SER A 47 10.54 12.71 -4.43
CA SER A 47 10.55 13.12 -3.01
C SER A 47 9.23 12.78 -2.32
N THR A 48 8.11 13.00 -2.98
CA THR A 48 6.78 12.62 -2.51
C THR A 48 6.01 12.00 -3.69
N PHE A 49 5.54 10.77 -3.52
CA PHE A 49 4.72 10.08 -4.50
C PHE A 49 3.37 9.73 -3.90
N GLU A 50 2.32 10.39 -4.39
CA GLU A 50 0.95 10.28 -3.89
C GLU A 50 0.10 9.47 -4.86
N THR A 51 -0.61 8.49 -4.32
CA THR A 51 -1.52 7.65 -5.08
C THR A 51 -2.90 7.65 -4.43
N PHE A 52 -3.94 7.77 -5.25
CA PHE A 52 -5.32 7.72 -4.82
C PHE A 52 -6.00 6.45 -5.33
N SER A 53 -6.78 5.83 -4.46
CA SER A 53 -7.75 4.84 -4.92
C SER A 53 -8.81 4.49 -3.87
N LYS A 54 -9.92 3.94 -4.34
CA LYS A 54 -11.00 3.40 -3.52
C LYS A 54 -10.56 2.32 -2.52
N TRP A 55 -9.42 1.66 -2.74
CA TRP A 55 -8.90 0.65 -1.83
C TRP A 55 -8.16 1.28 -0.66
N ALA A 56 -7.30 2.26 -0.97
CA ALA A 56 -6.55 3.07 -0.03
C ALA A 56 -5.77 4.14 -0.81
N ASP A 57 -5.53 5.25 -0.14
CA ASP A 57 -4.58 6.26 -0.59
C ASP A 57 -3.22 5.98 0.04
N VAL A 58 -2.16 6.10 -0.75
CA VAL A 58 -0.78 5.85 -0.29
C VAL A 58 0.13 6.98 -0.73
N THR A 59 0.82 7.58 0.25
CA THR A 59 1.87 8.57 0.03
C THR A 59 3.22 7.96 0.41
N LEU A 60 4.13 7.82 -0.55
CA LEU A 60 5.49 7.32 -0.36
C LEU A 60 6.48 8.48 -0.35
N TYR A 61 7.43 8.46 0.60
CA TYR A 61 8.42 9.53 0.75
C TYR A 61 9.81 9.06 0.37
N GLY A 62 10.46 9.80 -0.52
CA GLY A 62 11.84 9.58 -0.92
C GLY A 62 12.04 8.26 -1.63
N ILE A 63 11.16 7.97 -2.58
CA ILE A 63 11.20 6.75 -3.36
C ILE A 63 12.31 6.82 -4.42
N GLY A 64 13.03 5.72 -4.58
CA GLY A 64 13.96 5.50 -5.68
C GLY A 64 14.25 4.01 -5.84
N ILE A 65 15.03 3.68 -6.86
CA ILE A 65 15.48 2.31 -7.09
C ILE A 65 16.56 1.96 -6.05
N ASP A 66 16.51 0.74 -5.52
CA ASP A 66 17.41 0.30 -4.45
C ASP A 66 18.73 -0.24 -5.00
N ASP A 67 18.67 -1.26 -5.86
CA ASP A 67 19.83 -1.87 -6.50
C ASP A 67 19.75 -1.85 -8.04
N TYR A 68 20.51 -0.93 -8.62
CA TYR A 68 20.66 -0.81 -10.08
C TYR A 68 21.45 -1.95 -10.73
N LYS A 69 22.13 -2.80 -9.95
CA LYS A 69 22.83 -3.97 -10.46
C LYS A 69 21.92 -5.20 -10.50
N SER A 70 20.75 -5.12 -9.87
CA SER A 70 19.76 -6.18 -9.93
C SER A 70 19.14 -6.24 -11.33
N ASN A 71 18.87 -7.45 -11.81
CA ASN A 71 18.05 -7.66 -13.01
C ASN A 71 16.54 -7.58 -12.69
N GLU A 72 16.17 -7.32 -11.43
CA GLU A 72 14.79 -7.19 -11.01
C GLU A 72 14.22 -5.81 -11.35
N ASP A 73 12.98 -5.81 -11.85
CA ASP A 73 12.23 -4.58 -12.06
C ASP A 73 12.03 -3.84 -10.72
N ALA A 74 12.25 -2.53 -10.73
CA ALA A 74 11.92 -1.68 -9.61
C ALA A 74 10.42 -1.41 -9.60
N GLU A 75 9.72 -1.97 -8.61
CA GLU A 75 8.26 -1.99 -8.57
C GLU A 75 7.72 -1.74 -7.16
N ILE A 76 6.61 -1.01 -7.08
CA ILE A 76 5.75 -0.94 -5.89
C ILE A 76 4.44 -1.65 -6.19
N ILE A 77 3.99 -2.44 -5.22
CA ILE A 77 2.71 -3.13 -5.26
C ILE A 77 1.79 -2.50 -4.21
N LEU A 78 0.68 -1.93 -4.68
CA LEU A 78 -0.34 -1.25 -3.90
C LEU A 78 -1.71 -1.93 -4.05
N GLY A 79 -2.68 -1.46 -3.26
CA GLY A 79 -4.08 -1.85 -3.38
C GLY A 79 -4.41 -3.08 -2.53
N ARG A 80 -5.40 -3.85 -2.96
CA ARG A 80 -5.92 -4.99 -2.20
C ARG A 80 -5.01 -6.21 -2.39
N ALA A 81 -4.69 -6.89 -1.29
CA ALA A 81 -4.02 -8.18 -1.34
C ALA A 81 -4.85 -9.21 -2.14
N GLU A 82 -4.16 -10.09 -2.86
CA GLU A 82 -4.82 -11.12 -3.67
C GLU A 82 -5.76 -11.99 -2.82
N PRO A 83 -6.87 -12.51 -3.39
CA PRO A 83 -7.88 -13.25 -2.64
C PRO A 83 -7.33 -14.40 -1.79
N LEU A 84 -6.38 -15.18 -2.33
CA LEU A 84 -5.76 -16.30 -1.62
C LEU A 84 -4.94 -15.81 -0.42
N MET A 85 -4.15 -14.75 -0.59
CA MET A 85 -3.38 -14.14 0.50
C MET A 85 -4.32 -13.58 1.57
N ALA A 86 -5.33 -12.81 1.17
CA ALA A 86 -6.32 -12.23 2.08
C ALA A 86 -7.08 -13.32 2.87
N GLN A 87 -7.40 -14.44 2.24
CA GLN A 87 -8.04 -15.58 2.91
C GLN A 87 -7.10 -16.22 3.96
N ASN A 88 -5.84 -16.44 3.61
CA ASN A 88 -4.84 -16.98 4.53
C ASN A 88 -4.62 -16.06 5.74
N LEU A 89 -4.53 -14.75 5.51
CA LEU A 89 -4.38 -13.75 6.58
C LEU A 89 -5.62 -13.67 7.47
N ARG A 90 -6.82 -13.78 6.89
CA ARG A 90 -8.08 -13.86 7.65
C ARG A 90 -8.10 -15.07 8.57
N GLN A 91 -7.65 -16.24 8.10
CA GLN A 91 -7.55 -17.44 8.93
C GLN A 91 -6.58 -17.25 10.10
N LYS A 92 -5.44 -16.59 9.87
CA LYS A 92 -4.47 -16.25 10.94
C LYS A 92 -5.05 -15.33 12.01
N LEU A 93 -5.96 -14.42 11.65
CA LEU A 93 -6.64 -13.53 12.59
C LEU A 93 -7.79 -14.21 13.35
N GLY A 94 -8.15 -15.44 13.00
CA GLY A 94 -9.16 -16.24 13.69
C GLY A 94 -10.52 -15.56 13.73
N ARG A 95 -11.04 -15.32 14.94
CA ARG A 95 -12.38 -14.73 15.17
C ARG A 95 -12.38 -13.20 15.25
N THR A 96 -11.25 -12.56 14.96
CA THR A 96 -11.15 -11.10 14.97
C THR A 96 -12.07 -10.48 13.93
N LYS A 97 -12.79 -9.40 14.29
CA LYS A 97 -13.71 -8.70 13.38
C LYS A 97 -12.91 -7.80 12.44
N ILE A 98 -12.76 -8.22 11.19
CA ILE A 98 -12.08 -7.45 10.15
C ILE A 98 -13.02 -6.36 9.62
N LYS A 99 -12.54 -5.10 9.61
CA LYS A 99 -13.32 -3.91 9.23
C LYS A 99 -12.81 -3.22 7.97
N SER A 100 -11.76 -3.72 7.33
CA SER A 100 -11.29 -3.22 6.03
C SER A 100 -10.97 -4.37 5.08
N GLU A 101 -10.64 -4.04 3.84
CA GLU A 101 -9.88 -4.97 3.01
C GLU A 101 -8.44 -5.10 3.53
N PHE A 102 -7.73 -6.15 3.11
CA PHE A 102 -6.29 -6.28 3.34
C PHE A 102 -5.57 -5.45 2.29
N ILE A 103 -4.87 -4.40 2.71
CA ILE A 103 -4.21 -3.46 1.80
C ILE A 103 -2.71 -3.72 1.82
N GLN A 104 -2.12 -3.96 0.65
CA GLN A 104 -0.69 -4.21 0.52
C GLN A 104 0.05 -2.92 0.14
N VAL A 105 1.20 -2.70 0.78
CA VAL A 105 2.22 -1.73 0.37
C VAL A 105 3.54 -2.48 0.39
N LEU A 106 3.94 -2.98 -0.77
CA LEU A 106 5.15 -3.79 -0.95
C LEU A 106 6.08 -3.13 -1.96
N GLY A 107 7.36 -3.43 -1.87
CA GLY A 107 8.38 -2.96 -2.80
C GLY A 107 9.28 -4.09 -3.25
N GLN A 108 9.62 -4.10 -4.53
CA GLN A 108 10.64 -4.95 -5.14
C GLN A 108 11.68 -4.05 -5.82
N ASN A 109 12.97 -4.23 -5.50
CA ASN A 109 14.06 -3.39 -5.99
C ASN A 109 13.83 -1.86 -5.87
N VAL A 110 13.05 -1.46 -4.87
CA VAL A 110 12.72 -0.06 -4.56
C VAL A 110 12.99 0.20 -3.10
N ARG A 111 13.38 1.44 -2.83
CA ARG A 111 13.54 1.97 -1.47
C ARG A 111 12.67 3.20 -1.32
N PHE A 112 12.09 3.35 -0.15
CA PHE A 112 11.43 4.58 0.31
C PHE A 112 11.74 4.77 1.78
N SER A 113 11.75 6.03 2.23
CA SER A 113 12.11 6.38 3.61
C SER A 113 10.98 6.15 4.61
N SER A 114 9.74 6.36 4.18
CA SER A 114 8.52 6.11 4.95
C SER A 114 7.32 6.22 4.02
N PHE A 115 6.15 5.86 4.51
CA PHE A 115 4.89 6.10 3.82
C PHE A 115 3.74 6.40 4.79
N LYS A 116 2.70 7.00 4.24
CA LYS A 116 1.39 7.16 4.85
C LYS A 116 0.40 6.34 4.05
N ILE A 117 -0.50 5.64 4.73
CA ILE A 117 -1.61 4.92 4.12
C ILE A 117 -2.91 5.36 4.79
N THR A 118 -3.89 5.76 3.99
CA THR A 118 -5.26 6.06 4.42
C THR A 118 -6.16 4.93 3.92
N MET A 119 -6.79 4.18 4.83
CA MET A 119 -7.64 3.04 4.50
C MET A 119 -9.08 3.27 4.97
N PRO A 120 -10.08 3.02 4.12
CA PRO A 120 -11.47 3.01 4.56
C PRO A 120 -11.76 1.79 5.44
N PHE A 121 -12.65 1.98 6.41
CA PHE A 121 -13.23 0.90 7.21
C PHE A 121 -14.76 0.87 7.08
N LYS A 122 -15.35 -0.31 7.27
CA LYS A 122 -16.79 -0.58 7.10
C LYS A 122 -17.38 -1.23 8.35
N GLU A 123 -18.69 -1.10 8.50
CA GLU A 123 -19.47 -1.79 9.55
C GLU A 123 -18.93 -1.53 10.97
N SER A 124 -18.44 -0.32 11.23
CA SER A 124 -17.94 0.13 12.54
C SER A 124 -18.30 1.59 12.77
N ASP A 125 -18.53 1.95 14.03
CA ASP A 125 -18.67 3.33 14.45
C ASP A 125 -17.31 4.07 14.50
N GLY A 126 -16.20 3.33 14.44
CA GLY A 126 -14.85 3.88 14.52
C GLY A 126 -14.27 3.84 15.94
N ILE A 127 -14.91 3.13 16.86
CA ILE A 127 -14.47 2.94 18.26
C ILE A 127 -13.80 1.56 18.39
N ASN A 128 -12.82 1.44 19.29
CA ASN A 128 -12.09 0.19 19.58
C ASN A 128 -11.46 -0.46 18.33
N LEU A 129 -11.05 0.36 17.37
CA LEU A 129 -10.31 -0.10 16.22
C LEU A 129 -8.86 -0.42 16.59
N LYS A 130 -8.26 -1.32 15.81
CA LYS A 130 -6.82 -1.52 15.72
C LYS A 130 -6.42 -1.62 14.26
N VAL A 131 -5.19 -1.21 13.96
CA VAL A 131 -4.59 -1.47 12.65
C VAL A 131 -3.44 -2.45 12.83
N LEU A 132 -3.47 -3.54 12.06
CA LEU A 132 -2.45 -4.57 12.09
C LEU A 132 -1.70 -4.58 10.77
N ARG A 133 -0.36 -4.63 10.83
CA ARG A 133 0.52 -4.89 9.69
C ARG A 133 1.01 -6.33 9.75
N TYR A 134 0.70 -7.11 8.73
CA TYR A 134 1.34 -8.40 8.51
C TYR A 134 2.73 -8.22 7.93
N ASP A 135 3.71 -8.75 8.64
CA ASP A 135 5.11 -8.76 8.24
C ASP A 135 5.46 -10.10 7.57
N HIS A 136 5.98 -10.06 6.35
CA HIS A 136 6.27 -11.27 5.57
C HIS A 136 7.49 -12.02 6.09
N ASP A 137 8.47 -11.33 6.68
CA ASP A 137 9.74 -11.91 7.10
C ASP A 137 9.55 -12.73 8.37
N ILE A 138 8.87 -12.17 9.36
CA ILE A 138 8.59 -12.86 10.64
C ILE A 138 7.23 -13.58 10.65
N ARG A 139 6.41 -13.40 9.60
CA ARG A 139 5.09 -14.04 9.42
C ARG A 139 4.08 -13.76 10.52
N GLN A 140 4.16 -12.58 11.15
CA GLN A 140 3.33 -12.15 12.28
C GLN A 140 2.61 -10.83 11.98
N PHE A 141 1.50 -10.61 12.70
CA PHE A 141 0.85 -9.31 12.74
C PHE A 141 1.46 -8.45 13.83
N ILE A 142 1.76 -7.19 13.49
CA ILE A 142 2.27 -6.18 14.39
C ILE A 142 1.25 -5.05 14.43
N GLU A 143 0.85 -4.63 15.63
CA GLU A 143 -0.04 -3.49 15.82
C GLU A 143 0.66 -2.20 15.35
N GLN A 144 -0.08 -1.30 14.71
CA GLN A 144 0.43 -0.03 14.21
C GLN A 144 -0.31 1.12 14.88
N ASP A 145 0.42 2.19 15.16
CA ASP A 145 -0.19 3.46 15.57
C ASP A 145 -0.97 4.07 14.38
N PHE A 146 -2.14 4.63 14.67
CA PHE A 146 -3.03 5.19 13.66
C PHE A 146 -3.84 6.36 14.21
N SER A 147 -4.35 7.19 13.31
CA SER A 147 -5.43 8.14 13.59
C SER A 147 -6.71 7.69 12.88
N VAL A 148 -7.86 8.02 13.48
CA VAL A 148 -9.19 7.73 12.92
C VAL A 148 -9.88 9.02 12.51
N ASP A 149 -10.47 9.00 11.33
CA ASP A 149 -11.52 9.92 10.92
C ASP A 149 -12.87 9.16 10.95
N GLN A 150 -13.72 9.52 11.91
CA GLN A 150 -15.03 8.86 12.08
C GLN A 150 -16.08 9.34 11.08
N ILE A 151 -15.89 10.53 10.50
CA ILE A 151 -16.80 11.14 9.53
C ILE A 151 -16.56 10.47 8.18
N GLU A 152 -15.31 10.47 7.73
CA GLU A 152 -14.90 9.85 6.46
C GLU A 152 -14.76 8.33 6.56
N LYS A 153 -14.87 7.77 7.77
CA LYS A 153 -14.71 6.32 8.05
C LYS A 153 -13.37 5.78 7.53
N THR A 154 -12.30 6.52 7.81
CA THR A 154 -10.93 6.11 7.43
C THR A 154 -9.99 6.02 8.64
N VAL A 155 -8.97 5.17 8.51
CA VAL A 155 -7.80 5.19 9.37
C VAL A 155 -6.60 5.67 8.57
N THR A 156 -5.70 6.39 9.24
CA THR A 156 -4.42 6.80 8.67
C THR A 156 -3.29 6.18 9.49
N VAL A 157 -2.37 5.48 8.82
CA VAL A 157 -1.16 4.93 9.41
C VAL A 157 0.06 5.59 8.78
N ARG A 158 1.06 5.89 9.61
CA ARG A 158 2.42 6.22 9.14
C ARG A 158 3.33 5.05 9.45
N SER A 159 4.03 4.53 8.44
CA SER A 159 4.92 3.39 8.62
C SER A 159 6.24 3.57 7.87
N TYR A 160 7.25 2.84 8.33
CA TYR A 160 8.58 2.74 7.72
C TYR A 160 8.80 1.37 7.08
N SER A 161 7.92 0.41 7.36
CA SER A 161 8.07 -0.98 6.96
C SER A 161 6.93 -1.38 6.02
N PRO A 162 7.24 -1.92 4.82
CA PRO A 162 6.23 -2.46 3.94
C PRO A 162 5.49 -3.62 4.61
N GLY A 163 4.34 -4.00 4.04
CA GLY A 163 3.55 -5.12 4.51
C GLY A 163 2.10 -5.06 4.06
N ILE A 164 1.28 -5.91 4.67
CA ILE A 164 -0.16 -5.96 4.42
C ILE A 164 -0.91 -5.45 5.64
N PHE A 165 -1.67 -4.38 5.48
CA PHE A 165 -2.38 -3.67 6.53
C PHE A 165 -3.85 -4.07 6.56
N VAL A 166 -4.45 -4.11 7.75
CA VAL A 166 -5.87 -4.38 7.94
C VAL A 166 -6.39 -3.69 9.19
N VAL A 167 -7.61 -3.18 9.11
CA VAL A 167 -8.35 -2.63 10.25
C VAL A 167 -9.18 -3.73 10.89
N VAL A 168 -9.11 -3.83 12.20
CA VAL A 168 -9.91 -4.76 13.01
C VAL A 168 -10.60 -4.04 14.16
N GLU A 169 -11.65 -4.65 14.71
CA GLU A 169 -12.39 -4.15 15.87
C GLU A 169 -12.37 -5.19 16.99
N GLN A 170 -12.22 -4.72 18.23
CA GLN A 170 -12.28 -5.54 19.45
C GLN A 170 -13.68 -5.51 20.08
#